data_AF-A0A163S7V2-F1
#
_entry.id   AF-A0A163S7V2-F1
#
_cell.length_a   1.000
_cell.length_b   1.000
_cell.length_c   1.000
_cell.angle_alpha   90.00
_cell.angle_beta   90.00
_cell.angle_gamma   90.00
#
_symmetry.space_group_name_H-M   'P 1'
#
loop_
_entity.id
_entity.type
_entity.pdbx_description
1 polymer ?
#
loop_
_entity_poly.entity_id
_entity_poly.type
_entity_poly.pdbx_seq_one_letter_code
_entity_poly.pdbx_strand_id
1 'polypeptide(L)'
;MSDERTLFPITMRGYDRIMVEGQLAKLEKDLEAARHRAESADARAVQLTSDLQDAQRQLRESDRPSYSGLGSRIEQLLRSAEEQSADILAQANAQAVDIMSRAKVAGGQIRSRAENEVAELLSGARREAEEIRSTAASETESTLVGAQRRAEEFVGSAEREAARIQSALNTEESERRSSLERELGTLRAQVERETTELRVATERETAELRARVAAETAAMREAAERETTELRETTRREAERQVAEAKRAASEAANAVTSEMEELREKARTALAEAELDIARRREEAELESAQRHQTAKEETEKLVATAEAHASDAEHRVVTALEQAEKVRTESDDYVKEVIATARHNADRVVAEAREFAEQTVGDAKAEAEQQRAAAQRQLEDLTRQHESINTYLDELRGLLGDGEGGAAKAKAAPAVAIAGTPAQRARAANLMTAEFPQVEVEGEESEDSASSKSSDSSASAKA
;
A
#
# COMPACT_ATOMS: atom_id res chain seq x y z
N MET A 1 -74.96 -138.30 -33.43
CA MET A 1 -74.35 -139.01 -34.58
C MET A 1 -75.27 -138.84 -35.79
N SER A 2 -75.11 -137.74 -36.52
CA SER A 2 -75.78 -137.53 -37.81
C SER A 2 -74.96 -138.25 -38.87
N ASP A 3 -75.11 -139.57 -38.95
CA ASP A 3 -74.29 -140.41 -39.83
C ASP A 3 -74.76 -140.24 -41.28
N GLU A 4 -74.22 -139.23 -41.97
CA GLU A 4 -74.39 -138.99 -43.42
C GLU A 4 -73.66 -140.06 -44.24
N ARG A 5 -74.04 -141.32 -44.02
CA ARG A 5 -73.65 -142.44 -44.87
C ARG A 5 -74.32 -142.23 -46.22
N THR A 6 -73.53 -141.92 -47.24
CA THR A 6 -73.94 -141.80 -48.64
C THR A 6 -74.42 -143.16 -49.15
N LEU A 7 -75.69 -143.48 -48.84
CA LEU A 7 -76.33 -144.77 -49.04
C LEU A 7 -76.24 -145.28 -50.48
N PHE A 8 -76.13 -144.38 -51.46
CA PHE A 8 -75.95 -144.71 -52.88
C PHE A 8 -74.71 -144.00 -53.41
N PRO A 9 -73.68 -144.71 -53.91
CA PRO A 9 -72.52 -144.08 -54.53
C PRO A 9 -72.93 -143.43 -55.86
N ILE A 10 -72.54 -142.16 -56.04
CA ILE A 10 -72.78 -141.40 -57.27
C ILE A 10 -71.64 -141.69 -58.24
N THR A 11 -71.95 -142.37 -59.34
CA THR A 11 -71.06 -142.49 -60.51
C THR A 11 -71.16 -141.22 -61.37
N MET A 12 -70.25 -141.07 -62.34
CA MET A 12 -70.13 -139.88 -63.23
C MET A 12 -71.41 -139.43 -63.97
N ARG A 13 -72.53 -140.17 -63.89
CA ARG A 13 -73.81 -139.75 -64.48
C ARG A 13 -75.05 -140.17 -63.67
N GLY A 14 -74.90 -140.48 -62.38
CA GLY A 14 -75.99 -140.86 -61.48
C GLY A 14 -75.63 -141.99 -60.50
N TYR A 15 -76.58 -142.38 -59.66
CA TYR A 15 -76.42 -143.50 -58.74
C TYR A 15 -76.24 -144.84 -59.49
N ASP A 16 -75.42 -145.75 -58.95
CA ASP A 16 -75.26 -147.09 -59.50
C ASP A 16 -76.59 -147.88 -59.44
N ARG A 17 -77.12 -148.25 -60.61
CA ARG A 17 -78.39 -148.95 -60.74
C ARG A 17 -78.41 -150.30 -60.02
N ILE A 18 -77.33 -151.07 -60.03
CA ILE A 18 -77.31 -152.41 -59.41
C ILE A 18 -77.34 -152.27 -57.88
N MET A 19 -76.60 -151.31 -57.33
CA MET A 19 -76.65 -150.97 -55.91
C MET A 19 -78.04 -150.42 -55.52
N VAL A 20 -78.62 -149.53 -56.33
CA VAL A 20 -79.96 -148.98 -56.12
C VAL A 20 -81.04 -150.06 -56.17
N GLU A 21 -81.01 -150.98 -57.14
CA GLU A 21 -81.95 -152.10 -57.23
C GLU A 21 -81.76 -153.09 -56.07
N GLY A 22 -80.53 -153.36 -55.65
CA GLY A 22 -80.23 -154.16 -54.46
C GLY A 22 -80.73 -153.51 -53.15
N GLN A 23 -80.65 -152.19 -53.04
CA GLN A 23 -81.21 -151.44 -51.91
C GLN A 23 -82.73 -151.27 -51.99
N LEU A 24 -83.33 -151.18 -53.19
CA LEU A 24 -84.77 -151.24 -53.37
C LEU A 24 -85.31 -152.61 -52.96
N ALA A 25 -84.75 -153.71 -53.46
CA ALA A 25 -85.14 -155.06 -53.04
C ALA A 25 -84.92 -155.29 -51.53
N LYS A 26 -83.88 -154.69 -50.93
CA LYS A 26 -83.70 -154.68 -49.48
C LYS A 26 -84.78 -153.85 -48.78
N LEU A 27 -85.08 -152.64 -49.24
CA LEU A 27 -86.10 -151.77 -48.66
C LEU A 27 -87.51 -152.35 -48.82
N GLU A 28 -87.82 -153.00 -49.93
CA GLU A 28 -89.04 -153.76 -50.15
C GLU A 28 -89.14 -154.92 -49.17
N LYS A 29 -88.06 -155.70 -48.98
CA LYS A 29 -88.03 -156.79 -47.99
C LYS A 29 -88.07 -156.28 -46.55
N ASP A 30 -87.43 -155.16 -46.23
CA ASP A 30 -87.52 -154.49 -44.93
C ASP A 30 -88.91 -153.88 -44.71
N LEU A 31 -89.62 -153.48 -45.77
CA LEU A 31 -90.99 -152.95 -45.78
C LEU A 31 -92.05 -154.07 -45.71
N GLU A 32 -91.84 -155.22 -46.34
CA GLU A 32 -92.62 -156.44 -46.12
C GLU A 32 -92.42 -156.96 -44.70
N ALA A 33 -91.17 -156.98 -44.21
CA ALA A 33 -90.89 -157.29 -42.81
C ALA A 33 -91.51 -156.24 -41.86
N ALA A 34 -91.58 -154.97 -42.25
CA ALA A 34 -92.28 -153.93 -41.49
C ALA A 34 -93.81 -154.09 -41.56
N ARG A 35 -94.37 -154.51 -42.70
CA ARG A 35 -95.80 -154.85 -42.86
C ARG A 35 -96.19 -156.06 -42.04
N HIS A 36 -95.47 -157.19 -42.12
CA HIS A 36 -95.72 -158.34 -41.24
C HIS A 36 -95.43 -158.02 -39.75
N ARG A 37 -94.51 -157.10 -39.43
CA ARG A 37 -94.37 -156.58 -38.06
C ARG A 37 -95.57 -155.73 -37.65
N ALA A 38 -96.12 -154.90 -38.54
CA ALA A 38 -97.32 -154.11 -38.32
C ALA A 38 -98.55 -155.03 -38.18
N GLU A 39 -98.83 -155.90 -39.14
CA GLU A 39 -99.90 -156.91 -39.09
C GLU A 39 -99.81 -157.80 -37.84
N SER A 40 -98.60 -158.25 -37.45
CA SER A 40 -98.44 -159.00 -36.20
C SER A 40 -98.51 -158.13 -34.95
N ALA A 41 -98.26 -156.82 -35.04
CA ALA A 41 -98.45 -155.87 -33.94
C ALA A 41 -99.91 -155.43 -33.82
N ASP A 42 -100.66 -155.36 -34.93
CA ASP A 42 -102.10 -155.08 -35.00
C ASP A 42 -102.88 -156.33 -34.59
N ALA A 43 -102.48 -157.53 -35.02
CA ALA A 43 -103.01 -158.78 -34.50
C ALA A 43 -102.70 -158.92 -32.99
N ARG A 44 -101.49 -158.55 -32.54
CA ARG A 44 -101.18 -158.45 -31.10
C ARG A 44 -101.90 -157.30 -30.40
N ALA A 45 -102.25 -156.21 -31.06
CA ALA A 45 -103.02 -155.11 -30.47
C ALA A 45 -104.50 -155.49 -30.36
N VAL A 46 -105.05 -156.23 -31.32
CA VAL A 46 -106.39 -156.82 -31.28
C VAL A 46 -106.44 -157.94 -30.24
N GLN A 47 -105.42 -158.82 -30.15
CA GLN A 47 -105.29 -159.77 -29.05
C GLN A 47 -105.18 -159.04 -27.71
N LEU A 48 -104.21 -158.12 -27.52
CA LEU A 48 -104.09 -157.33 -26.28
C LEU A 48 -105.33 -156.47 -25.99
N THR A 49 -106.16 -156.14 -26.98
CA THR A 49 -107.46 -155.47 -26.79
C THR A 49 -108.56 -156.47 -26.42
N SER A 50 -108.55 -157.70 -26.94
CA SER A 50 -109.40 -158.79 -26.45
C SER A 50 -108.99 -159.15 -25.03
N ASP A 51 -107.71 -159.43 -24.79
CA ASP A 51 -107.12 -159.69 -23.48
C ASP A 51 -107.37 -158.52 -22.52
N LEU A 52 -107.33 -157.25 -22.96
CA LEU A 52 -107.75 -156.10 -22.12
C LEU A 52 -109.26 -156.04 -21.92
N GLN A 53 -110.10 -156.41 -22.88
CA GLN A 53 -111.56 -156.43 -22.71
C GLN A 53 -112.01 -157.60 -21.84
N ASP A 54 -111.38 -158.76 -21.95
CA ASP A 54 -111.63 -159.97 -21.19
C ASP A 54 -110.98 -159.87 -19.81
N ALA A 55 -109.78 -159.28 -19.67
CA ALA A 55 -109.25 -158.86 -18.38
C ALA A 55 -110.06 -157.72 -17.76
N GLN A 56 -110.67 -156.80 -18.53
CA GLN A 56 -111.63 -155.83 -17.99
C GLN A 56 -113.00 -156.46 -17.66
N ARG A 57 -113.39 -157.58 -18.27
CA ARG A 57 -114.55 -158.36 -17.81
C ARG A 57 -114.20 -159.05 -16.50
N GLN A 58 -113.07 -159.76 -16.44
CA GLN A 58 -112.56 -160.37 -15.21
C GLN A 58 -112.35 -159.33 -14.10
N LEU A 59 -111.84 -158.13 -14.42
CA LEU A 59 -111.69 -157.05 -13.46
C LEU A 59 -113.06 -156.49 -13.04
N ARG A 60 -114.04 -156.38 -13.95
CA ARG A 60 -115.43 -156.04 -13.59
C ARG A 60 -116.18 -157.16 -12.87
N GLU A 61 -115.67 -158.40 -12.89
CA GLU A 61 -116.14 -159.56 -12.13
C GLU A 61 -115.38 -159.72 -10.79
N SER A 62 -114.19 -159.12 -10.64
CA SER A 62 -113.45 -159.02 -9.37
C SER A 62 -113.76 -157.75 -8.59
N ASP A 63 -114.05 -156.64 -9.28
CA ASP A 63 -114.57 -155.36 -8.75
C ASP A 63 -116.10 -155.41 -8.57
N ARG A 64 -116.75 -156.44 -9.13
CA ARG A 64 -118.05 -156.95 -8.66
C ARG A 64 -117.91 -158.39 -8.18
N PRO A 65 -117.17 -158.62 -7.07
CA PRO A 65 -116.99 -159.95 -6.52
C PRO A 65 -118.35 -160.41 -5.99
N SER A 66 -119.11 -161.12 -6.82
CA SER A 66 -120.50 -161.45 -6.54
C SER A 66 -120.59 -162.59 -5.52
N TYR A 67 -120.38 -162.24 -4.25
CA TYR A 67 -120.54 -163.08 -3.06
C TYR A 67 -121.99 -163.55 -2.80
N SER A 68 -122.80 -163.59 -3.86
CA SER A 68 -124.10 -164.26 -4.00
C SER A 68 -124.11 -165.71 -3.50
N GLY A 69 -122.99 -166.43 -3.64
CA GLY A 69 -122.77 -167.78 -3.08
C GLY A 69 -122.12 -167.82 -1.68
N LEU A 70 -121.76 -166.66 -1.11
CA LEU A 70 -120.99 -166.52 0.14
C LEU A 70 -121.71 -165.69 1.21
N GLY A 71 -123.03 -165.59 1.09
CA GLY A 71 -123.93 -165.03 2.10
C GLY A 71 -123.90 -163.51 2.15
N SER A 72 -125.07 -162.89 1.92
CA SER A 72 -125.28 -161.44 1.89
C SER A 72 -124.62 -160.67 3.06
N ARG A 73 -124.49 -161.31 4.22
CA ARG A 73 -123.84 -160.76 5.42
C ARG A 73 -122.35 -160.44 5.25
N ILE A 74 -121.61 -161.16 4.40
CA ILE A 74 -120.17 -160.91 4.18
C ILE A 74 -119.97 -159.79 3.16
N GLU A 75 -120.73 -159.79 2.07
CA GLU A 75 -120.73 -158.70 1.08
C GLU A 75 -121.11 -157.36 1.73
N GLN A 76 -122.16 -157.37 2.57
CA GLN A 76 -122.57 -156.22 3.37
C GLN A 76 -121.51 -155.80 4.39
N LEU A 77 -120.76 -156.74 4.98
CA LEU A 77 -119.65 -156.43 5.89
C LEU A 77 -118.49 -155.74 5.17
N LEU A 78 -117.99 -156.33 4.07
CA LEU A 78 -116.87 -155.77 3.30
C LEU A 78 -117.22 -154.41 2.70
N ARG A 79 -118.42 -154.28 2.11
CA ARG A 79 -118.91 -152.99 1.62
C ARG A 79 -119.01 -151.96 2.73
N SER A 80 -119.55 -152.32 3.91
CA SER A 80 -119.60 -151.41 5.05
C SER A 80 -118.21 -151.05 5.59
N ALA A 81 -117.22 -151.94 5.48
CA ALA A 81 -115.84 -151.69 5.92
C ALA A 81 -115.07 -150.80 4.93
N GLU A 82 -115.32 -150.92 3.63
CA GLU A 82 -114.78 -150.02 2.59
C GLU A 82 -115.44 -148.63 2.67
N GLU A 83 -116.76 -148.57 2.83
CA GLU A 83 -117.53 -147.34 3.07
C GLU A 83 -117.06 -146.64 4.37
N GLN A 84 -116.91 -147.38 5.48
CA GLN A 84 -116.29 -146.87 6.71
C GLN A 84 -114.83 -146.43 6.52
N SER A 85 -114.04 -147.11 5.69
CA SER A 85 -112.64 -146.73 5.44
C SER A 85 -112.53 -145.47 4.60
N ALA A 86 -113.40 -145.31 3.60
CA ALA A 86 -113.53 -144.09 2.82
C ALA A 86 -114.02 -142.92 3.69
N ASP A 87 -115.01 -143.14 4.55
CA ASP A 87 -115.50 -142.16 5.52
C ASP A 87 -114.41 -141.77 6.53
N ILE A 88 -113.66 -142.72 7.10
CA ILE A 88 -112.55 -142.45 8.02
C ILE A 88 -111.44 -141.65 7.32
N LEU A 89 -111.10 -141.98 6.06
CA LEU A 89 -110.10 -141.22 5.29
C LEU A 89 -110.62 -139.82 4.91
N ALA A 90 -111.90 -139.67 4.55
CA ALA A 90 -112.50 -138.37 4.29
C ALA A 90 -112.55 -137.51 5.58
N GLN A 91 -112.93 -138.11 6.71
CA GLN A 91 -112.94 -137.48 8.02
C GLN A 91 -111.54 -137.08 8.48
N ALA A 92 -110.54 -137.94 8.31
CA ALA A 92 -109.15 -137.65 8.67
C ALA A 92 -108.55 -136.54 7.78
N ASN A 93 -108.84 -136.53 6.47
CA ASN A 93 -108.41 -135.45 5.58
C ASN A 93 -109.12 -134.13 5.92
N ALA A 94 -110.42 -134.16 6.22
CA ALA A 94 -111.15 -132.97 6.67
C ALA A 94 -110.59 -132.43 8.00
N GLN A 95 -110.28 -133.30 8.96
CA GLN A 95 -109.61 -132.94 10.21
C GLN A 95 -108.20 -132.38 9.97
N ALA A 96 -107.41 -132.96 9.05
CA ALA A 96 -106.09 -132.45 8.72
C ALA A 96 -106.15 -131.04 8.07
N VAL A 97 -107.10 -130.81 7.17
CA VAL A 97 -107.34 -129.49 6.56
C VAL A 97 -107.82 -128.48 7.61
N ASP A 98 -108.73 -128.88 8.50
CA ASP A 98 -109.19 -128.04 9.62
C ASP A 98 -108.04 -127.67 10.56
N ILE A 99 -107.26 -128.65 11.03
CA ILE A 99 -106.06 -128.45 11.86
C ILE A 99 -105.04 -127.52 11.16
N MET A 100 -104.75 -127.73 9.87
CA MET A 100 -103.87 -126.83 9.11
C MET A 100 -104.44 -125.42 8.98
N SER A 101 -105.76 -125.27 8.80
CA SER A 101 -106.41 -123.96 8.73
C SER A 101 -106.30 -123.22 10.07
N ARG A 102 -106.59 -123.90 11.19
CA ARG A 102 -106.46 -123.38 12.56
C ARG A 102 -105.00 -123.02 12.87
N ALA A 103 -104.04 -123.88 12.50
CA ALA A 103 -102.61 -123.62 12.68
C ALA A 103 -102.13 -122.42 11.85
N LYS A 104 -102.61 -122.27 10.61
CA LYS A 104 -102.30 -121.11 9.75
C LYS A 104 -102.89 -119.81 10.28
N VAL A 105 -104.12 -119.85 10.80
CA VAL A 105 -104.76 -118.69 11.46
C VAL A 105 -104.03 -118.34 12.76
N ALA A 106 -103.71 -119.33 13.61
CA ALA A 106 -102.98 -119.13 14.85
C ALA A 106 -101.57 -118.57 14.60
N GLY A 107 -100.82 -119.12 13.64
CA GLY A 107 -99.52 -118.61 13.22
C GLY A 107 -99.58 -117.18 12.68
N GLY A 108 -100.62 -116.86 11.89
CA GLY A 108 -100.89 -115.50 11.42
C GLY A 108 -101.21 -114.52 12.56
N GLN A 109 -101.99 -114.94 13.55
CA GLN A 109 -102.30 -114.15 14.74
C GLN A 109 -101.06 -113.94 15.62
N ILE A 110 -100.25 -114.97 15.84
CA ILE A 110 -98.98 -114.86 16.59
C ILE A 110 -98.03 -113.90 15.88
N ARG A 111 -97.87 -114.02 14.55
CA ARG A 111 -97.02 -113.12 13.78
C ARG A 111 -97.53 -111.68 13.83
N SER A 112 -98.83 -111.44 13.64
CA SER A 112 -99.39 -110.09 13.71
C SER A 112 -99.27 -109.46 15.11
N ARG A 113 -99.38 -110.25 16.19
CA ARG A 113 -99.09 -109.77 17.55
C ARG A 113 -97.62 -109.38 17.71
N ALA A 114 -96.69 -110.21 17.27
CA ALA A 114 -95.25 -109.91 17.34
C ALA A 114 -94.85 -108.73 16.43
N GLU A 115 -95.45 -108.60 15.24
CA GLU A 115 -95.26 -107.46 14.33
C GLU A 115 -95.75 -106.15 14.99
N ASN A 116 -96.89 -106.17 15.68
CA ASN A 116 -97.41 -105.03 16.44
C ASN A 116 -96.54 -104.71 17.67
N GLU A 117 -96.17 -105.72 18.47
CA GLU A 117 -95.32 -105.56 19.67
C GLU A 117 -93.95 -104.97 19.31
N VAL A 118 -93.30 -105.46 18.23
CA VAL A 118 -92.05 -104.89 17.72
C VAL A 118 -92.26 -103.47 17.20
N ALA A 119 -93.39 -103.15 16.54
CA ALA A 119 -93.68 -101.79 16.10
C ALA A 119 -93.91 -100.83 17.28
N GLU A 120 -94.60 -101.27 18.34
CA GLU A 120 -94.80 -100.51 19.58
C GLU A 120 -93.47 -100.26 20.29
N LEU A 121 -92.65 -101.30 20.51
CA LEU A 121 -91.31 -101.20 21.11
C LEU A 121 -90.38 -100.28 20.31
N LEU A 122 -90.35 -100.39 18.98
CA LEU A 122 -89.59 -99.48 18.12
C LEU A 122 -90.13 -98.05 18.15
N SER A 123 -91.43 -97.85 18.37
CA SER A 123 -92.00 -96.51 18.54
C SER A 123 -91.66 -95.88 19.90
N GLY A 124 -91.64 -96.69 20.97
CA GLY A 124 -91.21 -96.30 22.32
C GLY A 124 -89.74 -95.89 22.33
N ALA A 125 -88.85 -96.80 21.93
CA ALA A 125 -87.40 -96.54 21.87
C ALA A 125 -87.04 -95.34 20.97
N ARG A 126 -87.81 -95.06 19.90
CA ARG A 126 -87.61 -93.85 19.07
C ARG A 126 -88.05 -92.57 19.78
N ARG A 127 -89.15 -92.60 20.53
CA ARG A 127 -89.62 -91.46 21.35
C ARG A 127 -88.66 -91.19 22.50
N GLU A 128 -88.31 -92.21 23.28
CA GLU A 128 -87.33 -92.12 24.37
C GLU A 128 -85.99 -91.55 23.87
N ALA A 129 -85.47 -92.05 22.74
CA ALA A 129 -84.23 -91.53 22.18
C ALA A 129 -84.34 -90.08 21.66
N GLU A 130 -85.52 -89.63 21.24
CA GLU A 130 -85.76 -88.22 20.86
C GLU A 130 -85.93 -87.32 22.08
N GLU A 131 -86.60 -87.79 23.13
CA GLU A 131 -86.74 -87.09 24.41
C GLU A 131 -85.38 -86.91 25.10
N ILE A 132 -84.54 -87.95 25.10
CA ILE A 132 -83.15 -87.89 25.58
C ILE A 132 -82.32 -86.90 24.72
N ARG A 133 -82.44 -86.93 23.38
CA ARG A 133 -81.77 -85.96 22.50
C ARG A 133 -82.21 -84.53 22.79
N SER A 134 -83.52 -84.30 22.89
CA SER A 134 -84.10 -82.97 23.13
C SER A 134 -83.69 -82.41 24.50
N THR A 135 -83.71 -83.26 25.53
CA THR A 135 -83.30 -82.87 26.90
C THR A 135 -81.81 -82.53 26.93
N ALA A 136 -80.95 -83.42 26.41
CA ALA A 136 -79.51 -83.18 26.36
C ALA A 136 -79.15 -81.94 25.50
N ALA A 137 -79.86 -81.71 24.39
CA ALA A 137 -79.70 -80.51 23.58
C ALA A 137 -80.01 -79.25 24.41
N SER A 138 -81.17 -79.21 25.08
CA SER A 138 -81.57 -78.08 25.93
C SER A 138 -80.62 -77.86 27.12
N GLU A 139 -80.07 -78.91 27.71
CA GLU A 139 -79.07 -78.83 28.79
C GLU A 139 -77.72 -78.28 28.28
N THR A 140 -77.25 -78.74 27.12
CA THR A 140 -76.02 -78.21 26.50
C THR A 140 -76.19 -76.75 26.04
N GLU A 141 -77.34 -76.37 25.49
CA GLU A 141 -77.61 -74.98 25.12
C GLU A 141 -77.68 -74.07 26.36
N SER A 142 -78.41 -74.49 27.40
CA SER A 142 -78.50 -73.77 28.69
C SER A 142 -77.13 -73.58 29.35
N THR A 143 -76.29 -74.63 29.37
CA THR A 143 -74.94 -74.56 29.95
C THR A 143 -73.97 -73.75 29.08
N LEU A 144 -74.10 -73.77 27.74
CA LEU A 144 -73.33 -72.90 26.84
C LEU A 144 -73.70 -71.42 27.01
N VAL A 145 -74.99 -71.07 26.98
CA VAL A 145 -75.46 -69.69 27.23
C VAL A 145 -75.06 -69.22 28.63
N GLY A 146 -75.20 -70.09 29.63
CA GLY A 146 -74.75 -69.83 31.00
C GLY A 146 -73.22 -69.71 31.14
N ALA A 147 -72.42 -70.27 30.23
CA ALA A 147 -70.96 -70.09 30.18
C ALA A 147 -70.58 -68.79 29.44
N GLN A 148 -71.20 -68.52 28.29
CA GLN A 148 -71.02 -67.30 27.49
C GLN A 148 -71.33 -66.05 28.33
N ARG A 149 -72.51 -66.00 28.97
CA ARG A 149 -72.90 -64.88 29.82
C ARG A 149 -71.92 -64.65 30.97
N ARG A 150 -71.41 -65.71 31.62
CA ARG A 150 -70.38 -65.56 32.66
C ARG A 150 -69.07 -65.02 32.11
N ALA A 151 -68.66 -65.44 30.91
CA ALA A 151 -67.49 -64.90 30.24
C ALA A 151 -67.66 -63.41 29.90
N GLU A 152 -68.83 -63.00 29.40
CA GLU A 152 -69.17 -61.59 29.15
C GLU A 152 -69.19 -60.76 30.44
N GLU A 153 -69.78 -61.28 31.52
CA GLU A 153 -69.78 -60.64 32.84
C GLU A 153 -68.35 -60.48 33.39
N PHE A 154 -67.48 -61.49 33.23
CA PHE A 154 -66.06 -61.41 33.60
C PHE A 154 -65.29 -60.40 32.73
N VAL A 155 -65.39 -60.47 31.39
CA VAL A 155 -64.70 -59.56 30.46
C VAL A 155 -65.12 -58.12 30.74
N GLY A 156 -66.42 -57.84 30.80
CA GLY A 156 -66.92 -56.51 31.13
C GLY A 156 -66.50 -56.04 32.54
N SER A 157 -66.31 -56.95 33.51
CA SER A 157 -65.76 -56.58 34.82
C SER A 157 -64.28 -56.19 34.74
N ALA A 158 -63.49 -56.92 33.96
CA ALA A 158 -62.06 -56.66 33.75
C ALA A 158 -61.84 -55.37 32.94
N GLU A 159 -62.66 -55.11 31.92
CA GLU A 159 -62.65 -53.84 31.17
C GLU A 159 -62.98 -52.65 32.07
N ARG A 160 -63.99 -52.77 32.95
CA ARG A 160 -64.33 -51.72 33.93
C ARG A 160 -63.27 -51.54 35.02
N GLU A 161 -62.46 -52.55 35.33
CA GLU A 161 -61.31 -52.41 36.23
C GLU A 161 -60.12 -51.76 35.52
N ALA A 162 -59.78 -52.23 34.30
CA ALA A 162 -58.73 -51.63 33.48
C ALA A 162 -59.00 -50.14 33.17
N ALA A 163 -60.25 -49.77 32.86
CA ALA A 163 -60.64 -48.38 32.66
C ALA A 163 -60.51 -47.53 33.96
N ARG A 164 -60.80 -48.11 35.13
CA ARG A 164 -60.60 -47.42 36.43
C ARG A 164 -59.12 -47.24 36.74
N ILE A 165 -58.31 -48.28 36.55
CA ILE A 165 -56.85 -48.23 36.73
C ILE A 165 -56.24 -47.19 35.77
N GLN A 166 -56.60 -47.20 34.49
CA GLN A 166 -56.09 -46.23 33.52
C GLN A 166 -56.52 -44.79 33.87
N SER A 167 -57.76 -44.59 34.33
CA SER A 167 -58.21 -43.27 34.79
C SER A 167 -57.41 -42.79 36.00
N ALA A 168 -57.14 -43.66 36.98
CA ALA A 168 -56.32 -43.33 38.14
C ALA A 168 -54.87 -43.00 37.74
N LEU A 169 -54.25 -43.81 36.88
CA LEU A 169 -52.90 -43.57 36.37
C LEU A 169 -52.79 -42.24 35.59
N ASN A 170 -53.78 -41.92 34.76
CA ASN A 170 -53.84 -40.64 34.04
C ASN A 170 -53.95 -39.45 35.02
N THR A 171 -54.73 -39.59 36.10
CA THR A 171 -54.84 -38.57 37.15
C THR A 171 -53.52 -38.40 37.90
N GLU A 172 -52.91 -39.49 38.37
CA GLU A 172 -51.60 -39.45 39.04
C GLU A 172 -50.51 -38.88 38.13
N GLU A 173 -50.49 -39.21 36.84
CA GLU A 173 -49.54 -38.63 35.89
C GLU A 173 -49.75 -37.12 35.73
N SER A 174 -51.00 -36.65 35.66
CA SER A 174 -51.32 -35.22 35.60
C SER A 174 -50.93 -34.48 36.89
N GLU A 175 -51.16 -35.08 38.06
CA GLU A 175 -50.77 -34.51 39.36
C GLU A 175 -49.25 -34.45 39.51
N ARG A 176 -48.53 -35.52 39.19
CA ARG A 176 -47.05 -35.58 39.22
C ARG A 176 -46.44 -34.57 38.25
N ARG A 177 -46.97 -34.46 37.01
CA ARG A 177 -46.53 -33.43 36.04
C ARG A 177 -46.76 -32.03 36.60
N SER A 178 -47.94 -31.74 37.15
CA SER A 178 -48.23 -30.42 37.71
C SER A 178 -47.42 -30.09 38.97
N SER A 179 -47.01 -31.09 39.77
CA SER A 179 -46.05 -30.88 40.88
C SER A 179 -44.67 -30.51 40.33
N LEU A 180 -44.13 -31.33 39.41
CA LEU A 180 -42.83 -31.08 38.79
C LEU A 180 -42.77 -29.74 38.04
N GLU A 181 -43.85 -29.31 37.38
CA GLU A 181 -43.97 -27.98 36.76
C GLU A 181 -43.88 -26.84 37.78
N ARG A 182 -44.52 -26.98 38.95
CA ARG A 182 -44.44 -26.00 40.04
C ARG A 182 -43.04 -25.99 40.66
N GLU A 183 -42.47 -27.16 40.93
CA GLU A 183 -41.13 -27.33 41.48
C GLU A 183 -40.06 -26.70 40.55
N LEU A 184 -40.11 -27.02 39.25
CA LEU A 184 -39.26 -26.39 38.22
C LEU A 184 -39.50 -24.89 38.11
N GLY A 185 -40.75 -24.42 38.27
CA GLY A 185 -41.08 -23.00 38.34
C GLY A 185 -40.42 -22.31 39.54
N THR A 186 -40.50 -22.90 40.73
CA THR A 186 -39.86 -22.37 41.94
C THR A 186 -38.33 -22.38 41.85
N LEU A 187 -37.73 -23.46 41.32
CA LEU A 187 -36.29 -23.57 41.15
C LEU A 187 -35.75 -22.56 40.13
N ARG A 188 -36.46 -22.34 39.00
CA ARG A 188 -36.12 -21.28 38.04
C ARG A 188 -36.19 -19.90 38.69
N ALA A 189 -37.29 -19.59 39.37
CA ALA A 189 -37.46 -18.31 40.06
C ALA A 189 -36.43 -18.09 41.18
N GLN A 190 -35.94 -19.15 41.83
CA GLN A 190 -34.82 -19.09 42.78
C GLN A 190 -33.50 -18.79 42.07
N VAL A 191 -33.14 -19.54 41.03
CA VAL A 191 -31.90 -19.33 40.27
C VAL A 191 -31.89 -17.95 39.59
N GLU A 192 -33.02 -17.45 39.10
CA GLU A 192 -33.15 -16.09 38.55
C GLU A 192 -32.92 -15.01 39.62
N ARG A 193 -33.37 -15.22 40.87
CA ARG A 193 -33.05 -14.32 41.99
C ARG A 193 -31.58 -14.41 42.38
N GLU A 194 -31.06 -15.59 42.65
CA GLU A 194 -29.65 -15.79 43.03
C GLU A 194 -28.69 -15.22 41.97
N THR A 195 -28.96 -15.44 40.68
CA THR A 195 -28.13 -14.88 39.61
C THR A 195 -28.29 -13.37 39.42
N THR A 196 -29.46 -12.77 39.69
CA THR A 196 -29.59 -11.30 39.68
C THR A 196 -28.98 -10.65 40.92
N GLU A 197 -29.11 -11.27 42.09
CA GLU A 197 -28.47 -10.84 43.34
C GLU A 197 -26.93 -10.89 43.24
N LEU A 198 -26.35 -11.98 42.73
CA LEU A 198 -24.90 -12.10 42.49
C LEU A 198 -24.39 -11.08 41.46
N ARG A 199 -25.18 -10.77 40.42
CA ARG A 199 -24.82 -9.73 39.44
C ARG A 199 -24.86 -8.34 40.07
N VAL A 200 -25.90 -8.00 40.82
CA VAL A 200 -25.98 -6.71 41.52
C VAL A 200 -24.90 -6.57 42.60
N ALA A 201 -24.53 -7.66 43.28
CA ALA A 201 -23.42 -7.67 44.25
C ALA A 201 -22.07 -7.39 43.55
N THR A 202 -21.73 -8.14 42.50
CA THR A 202 -20.46 -7.97 41.76
C THR A 202 -20.39 -6.65 40.98
N GLU A 203 -21.52 -6.13 40.49
CA GLU A 203 -21.60 -4.78 39.91
C GLU A 203 -21.32 -3.69 40.97
N ARG A 204 -21.83 -3.84 42.21
CA ARG A 204 -21.51 -2.95 43.34
C ARG A 204 -20.05 -3.05 43.77
N GLU A 205 -19.53 -4.25 43.98
CA GLU A 205 -18.13 -4.47 44.36
C GLU A 205 -17.16 -3.89 43.32
N THR A 206 -17.41 -4.11 42.02
CA THR A 206 -16.56 -3.52 40.97
C THR A 206 -16.78 -2.02 40.79
N ALA A 207 -17.90 -1.45 41.21
CA ALA A 207 -18.08 0.01 41.29
C ALA A 207 -17.31 0.60 42.48
N GLU A 208 -17.38 -0.02 43.66
CA GLU A 208 -16.62 0.37 44.84
C GLU A 208 -15.12 0.29 44.62
N LEU A 209 -14.61 -0.82 44.05
CA LEU A 209 -13.18 -0.96 43.76
C LEU A 209 -12.70 0.09 42.75
N ARG A 210 -13.49 0.40 41.71
CA ARG A 210 -13.19 1.51 40.78
C ARG A 210 -13.19 2.86 41.49
N ALA A 211 -14.13 3.10 42.41
CA ALA A 211 -14.18 4.35 43.18
C ALA A 211 -12.99 4.51 44.13
N ARG A 212 -12.57 3.43 44.82
CA ARG A 212 -11.37 3.42 45.69
C ARG A 212 -10.11 3.70 44.87
N VAL A 213 -9.89 2.98 43.76
CA VAL A 213 -8.73 3.21 42.87
C VAL A 213 -8.76 4.61 42.25
N ALA A 214 -9.93 5.16 41.91
CA ALA A 214 -10.05 6.54 41.44
C ALA A 214 -9.67 7.57 42.52
N ALA A 215 -10.09 7.36 43.76
CA ALA A 215 -9.73 8.21 44.90
C ALA A 215 -8.23 8.11 45.25
N GLU A 216 -7.68 6.90 45.30
CA GLU A 216 -6.25 6.63 45.55
C GLU A 216 -5.36 7.24 44.47
N THR A 217 -5.72 7.09 43.18
CA THR A 217 -4.96 7.70 42.07
C THR A 217 -5.14 9.22 41.99
N ALA A 218 -6.26 9.78 42.44
CA ALA A 218 -6.41 11.22 42.61
C ALA A 218 -5.51 11.74 43.76
N ALA A 219 -5.52 11.08 44.92
CA ALA A 219 -4.68 11.44 46.07
C ALA A 219 -3.18 11.32 45.75
N MET A 220 -2.75 10.28 45.03
CA MET A 220 -1.37 10.12 44.55
C MET A 220 -0.96 11.22 43.56
N ARG A 221 -1.85 11.65 42.66
CA ARG A 221 -1.58 12.79 41.77
C ARG A 221 -1.45 14.09 42.55
N GLU A 222 -2.39 14.37 43.45
CA GLU A 222 -2.37 15.59 44.26
C GLU A 222 -1.14 15.64 45.19
N ALA A 223 -0.69 14.50 45.72
CA ALA A 223 0.58 14.40 46.46
C ALA A 223 1.79 14.71 45.57
N ALA A 224 1.89 14.09 44.38
CA ALA A 224 2.98 14.37 43.44
C ALA A 224 2.96 15.81 42.90
N GLU A 225 1.78 16.42 42.72
CA GLU A 225 1.62 17.82 42.36
C GLU A 225 2.10 18.74 43.49
N ARG A 226 1.74 18.47 44.75
CA ARG A 226 2.30 19.18 45.91
C ARG A 226 3.82 19.05 45.95
N GLU A 227 4.37 17.83 45.96
CA GLU A 227 5.82 17.57 46.00
C GLU A 227 6.57 18.27 44.87
N THR A 228 6.04 18.25 43.63
CA THR A 228 6.68 18.96 42.51
C THR A 228 6.55 20.48 42.59
N THR A 229 5.48 21.04 43.19
CA THR A 229 5.41 22.48 43.48
C THR A 229 6.34 22.90 44.62
N GLU A 230 6.46 22.10 45.68
CA GLU A 230 7.39 22.34 46.78
C GLU A 230 8.83 22.28 46.31
N LEU A 231 9.20 21.26 45.52
CA LEU A 231 10.53 21.13 44.92
C LEU A 231 10.85 22.26 43.93
N ARG A 232 9.86 22.76 43.18
CA ARG A 232 10.03 23.96 42.33
C ARG A 232 10.24 25.22 43.17
N GLU A 233 9.53 25.38 44.28
CA GLU A 233 9.70 26.53 45.17
C GLU A 233 11.02 26.48 45.95
N THR A 234 11.51 25.31 46.39
CA THR A 234 12.83 25.21 47.02
C THR A 234 13.95 25.48 46.02
N THR A 235 13.97 24.79 44.88
CA THR A 235 15.00 25.00 43.83
C THR A 235 14.98 26.43 43.28
N ARG A 236 13.80 27.06 43.15
CA ARG A 236 13.68 28.48 42.83
C ARG A 236 14.34 29.36 43.89
N ARG A 237 14.04 29.17 45.17
CA ARG A 237 14.62 29.97 46.26
C ARG A 237 16.13 29.76 46.38
N GLU A 238 16.63 28.58 46.07
CA GLU A 238 18.06 28.28 45.98
C GLU A 238 18.72 28.98 44.80
N ALA A 239 18.10 28.97 43.61
CA ALA A 239 18.58 29.73 42.45
C ALA A 239 18.54 31.26 42.70
N GLU A 240 17.48 31.78 43.32
CA GLU A 240 17.36 33.19 43.71
C GLU A 240 18.44 33.59 44.74
N ARG A 241 18.79 32.70 45.69
CA ARG A 241 19.94 32.88 46.60
C ARG A 241 21.28 32.89 45.86
N GLN A 242 21.55 31.88 45.03
CA GLN A 242 22.80 31.80 44.25
C GLN A 242 22.97 33.02 43.34
N VAL A 243 21.90 33.52 42.70
CA VAL A 243 21.93 34.74 41.90
C VAL A 243 22.16 35.99 42.77
N ALA A 244 21.62 36.06 43.98
CA ALA A 244 21.87 37.16 44.91
C ALA A 244 23.32 37.15 45.44
N GLU A 245 23.87 35.97 45.76
CA GLU A 245 25.25 35.77 46.20
C GLU A 245 26.23 36.09 45.07
N ALA A 246 26.00 35.59 43.85
CA ALA A 246 26.80 35.92 42.68
C ALA A 246 26.75 37.43 42.34
N LYS A 247 25.60 38.09 42.51
CA LYS A 247 25.48 39.55 42.36
C LYS A 247 26.25 40.32 43.43
N ARG A 248 26.24 39.86 44.68
CA ARG A 248 27.06 40.44 45.76
C ARG A 248 28.54 40.31 45.43
N ALA A 249 29.02 39.10 45.17
CA ALA A 249 30.41 38.85 44.80
C ALA A 249 30.85 39.64 43.56
N ALA A 250 29.98 39.78 42.54
CA ALA A 250 30.25 40.61 41.37
C ALA A 250 30.30 42.11 41.71
N SER A 251 29.44 42.60 42.62
CA SER A 251 29.49 43.99 43.08
C SER A 251 30.69 44.28 43.99
N GLU A 252 31.10 43.32 44.80
CA GLU A 252 32.30 43.38 45.65
C GLU A 252 33.56 43.39 44.78
N ALA A 253 33.62 42.52 43.76
CA ALA A 253 34.70 42.53 42.76
C ALA A 253 34.72 43.82 41.91
N ALA A 254 33.57 44.33 41.49
CA ALA A 254 33.48 45.60 40.76
C ALA A 254 33.90 46.80 41.62
N ASN A 255 33.53 46.82 42.90
CA ASN A 255 33.99 47.81 43.86
C ASN A 255 35.51 47.69 44.10
N ALA A 256 36.03 46.47 44.28
CA ALA A 256 37.47 46.22 44.45
C ALA A 256 38.28 46.71 43.23
N VAL A 257 37.87 46.35 42.01
CA VAL A 257 38.47 46.87 40.77
C VAL A 257 38.32 48.39 40.67
N THR A 258 37.21 48.97 41.13
CA THR A 258 37.05 50.44 41.15
C THR A 258 38.05 51.08 42.12
N SER A 259 38.21 50.55 43.33
CA SER A 259 39.22 51.04 44.29
C SER A 259 40.66 50.80 43.81
N GLU A 260 40.96 49.69 43.13
CA GLU A 260 42.26 49.45 42.50
C GLU A 260 42.52 50.46 41.36
N MET A 261 41.50 50.77 40.54
CA MET A 261 41.61 51.80 39.50
C MET A 261 41.72 53.21 40.08
N GLU A 262 41.10 53.50 41.22
CA GLU A 262 41.26 54.78 41.93
C GLU A 262 42.63 54.87 42.60
N GLU A 263 43.11 53.82 43.26
CA GLU A 263 44.49 53.74 43.75
C GLU A 263 45.52 53.90 42.63
N LEU A 264 45.31 53.27 41.47
CA LEU A 264 46.19 53.41 40.31
C LEU A 264 46.11 54.80 39.68
N ARG A 265 44.93 55.45 39.71
CA ARG A 265 44.78 56.86 39.31
C ARG A 265 45.46 57.81 40.28
N GLU A 266 45.39 57.59 41.58
CA GLU A 266 46.12 58.39 42.57
C GLU A 266 47.63 58.15 42.47
N LYS A 267 48.09 56.90 42.34
CA LYS A 267 49.51 56.59 42.07
C LYS A 267 50.00 57.21 40.76
N ALA A 268 49.16 57.28 39.74
CA ALA A 268 49.47 58.01 38.50
C ALA A 268 49.44 59.54 38.68
N ARG A 269 48.54 60.09 39.49
CA ARG A 269 48.49 61.53 39.85
C ARG A 269 49.72 61.94 40.66
N THR A 270 50.14 61.15 41.64
CA THR A 270 51.36 61.41 42.41
C THR A 270 52.59 61.29 41.53
N ALA A 271 52.69 60.23 40.70
CA ALA A 271 53.81 60.09 39.75
C ALA A 271 53.85 61.21 38.69
N LEU A 272 52.70 61.72 38.24
CA LEU A 272 52.63 62.90 37.37
C LEU A 272 53.03 64.18 38.10
N ALA A 273 52.58 64.39 39.35
CA ALA A 273 52.98 65.54 40.16
C ALA A 273 54.47 65.51 40.53
N GLU A 274 55.03 64.33 40.80
CA GLU A 274 56.46 64.10 40.99
C GLU A 274 57.24 64.39 39.69
N ALA A 275 56.75 63.94 38.54
CA ALA A 275 57.35 64.24 37.24
C ALA A 275 57.23 65.73 36.87
N GLU A 276 56.13 66.40 37.20
CA GLU A 276 55.96 67.85 37.03
C GLU A 276 56.89 68.63 37.96
N LEU A 277 57.09 68.18 39.21
CA LEU A 277 58.07 68.74 40.14
C LEU A 277 59.50 68.52 39.68
N ASP A 278 59.84 67.36 39.10
CA ASP A 278 61.17 67.10 38.52
C ASP A 278 61.39 67.85 37.20
N ILE A 279 60.35 68.09 36.40
CA ILE A 279 60.40 69.03 35.26
C ILE A 279 60.57 70.47 35.76
N ALA A 280 59.89 70.87 36.83
CA ALA A 280 60.05 72.18 37.44
C ALA A 280 61.45 72.38 38.02
N ARG A 281 61.99 71.39 38.75
CA ARG A 281 63.39 71.37 39.23
C ARG A 281 64.36 71.48 38.07
N ARG A 282 64.22 70.66 37.02
CA ARG A 282 65.10 70.75 35.83
C ARG A 282 64.97 72.07 35.08
N ARG A 283 63.83 72.74 35.14
CA ARG A 283 63.66 74.11 34.63
C ARG A 283 64.34 75.13 35.54
N GLU A 284 64.19 75.04 36.86
CA GLU A 284 64.87 75.90 37.83
C GLU A 284 66.40 75.72 37.75
N GLU A 285 66.89 74.48 37.66
CA GLU A 285 68.29 74.14 37.40
C GLU A 285 68.78 74.71 36.06
N ALA A 286 68.01 74.58 34.98
CA ALA A 286 68.36 75.14 33.67
C ALA A 286 68.26 76.68 33.62
N GLU A 287 67.34 77.29 34.36
CA GLU A 287 67.21 78.74 34.53
C GLU A 287 68.36 79.29 35.40
N LEU A 288 68.78 78.55 36.44
CA LEU A 288 69.96 78.87 37.24
C LEU A 288 71.25 78.71 36.43
N GLU A 289 71.42 77.64 35.65
CA GLU A 289 72.54 77.51 34.71
C GLU A 289 72.53 78.61 33.65
N SER A 290 71.36 78.95 33.10
CA SER A 290 71.23 80.02 32.10
C SER A 290 71.52 81.39 32.71
N ALA A 291 71.04 81.65 33.93
CA ALA A 291 71.35 82.86 34.70
C ALA A 291 72.83 82.94 35.06
N GLN A 292 73.48 81.82 35.42
CA GLN A 292 74.93 81.75 35.63
C GLN A 292 75.69 82.04 34.33
N ARG A 293 75.30 81.42 33.21
CA ARG A 293 75.89 81.68 31.87
C ARG A 293 75.68 83.14 31.43
N HIS A 294 74.53 83.73 31.72
CA HIS A 294 74.27 85.16 31.50
C HIS A 294 75.05 86.06 32.47
N GLN A 295 75.33 85.62 33.69
CA GLN A 295 76.13 86.36 34.67
C GLN A 295 77.62 86.33 34.29
N THR A 296 78.17 85.18 33.89
CA THR A 296 79.54 85.12 33.35
C THR A 296 79.67 85.92 32.07
N ALA A 297 78.70 85.84 31.16
CA ALA A 297 78.67 86.66 29.95
C ALA A 297 78.60 88.17 30.27
N LYS A 298 77.80 88.59 31.26
CA LYS A 298 77.79 89.98 31.75
C LYS A 298 79.16 90.39 32.26
N GLU A 299 79.75 89.61 33.16
CA GLU A 299 81.07 89.89 33.72
C GLU A 299 82.19 89.88 32.68
N GLU A 300 82.03 89.18 31.54
CA GLU A 300 82.93 89.28 30.39
C GLU A 300 82.67 90.55 29.57
N THR A 301 81.40 90.91 29.32
CA THR A 301 81.06 92.18 28.65
C THR A 301 81.44 93.42 29.47
N GLU A 302 81.32 93.40 30.79
CA GLU A 302 81.75 94.49 31.67
C GLU A 302 83.27 94.69 31.62
N LYS A 303 84.05 93.60 31.52
CA LYS A 303 85.50 93.68 31.30
C LYS A 303 85.84 94.29 29.93
N LEU A 304 85.06 93.97 28.88
CA LEU A 304 85.21 94.55 27.55
C LEU A 304 84.79 96.03 27.49
N VAL A 305 83.75 96.43 28.24
CA VAL A 305 83.34 97.84 28.36
C VAL A 305 84.39 98.64 29.12
N ALA A 306 84.93 98.11 30.22
CA ALA A 306 85.99 98.77 30.98
C ALA A 306 87.27 98.99 30.15
N THR A 307 87.60 98.10 29.21
CA THR A 307 88.70 98.35 28.26
C THR A 307 88.32 99.37 27.17
N ALA A 308 87.07 99.41 26.71
CA ALA A 308 86.60 100.42 25.76
C ALA A 308 86.60 101.85 26.34
N GLU A 309 86.23 102.03 27.62
CA GLU A 309 86.25 103.34 28.29
C GLU A 309 87.68 103.90 28.43
N ALA A 310 88.68 103.04 28.65
CA ALA A 310 90.09 103.44 28.64
C ALA A 310 90.52 103.98 27.26
N HIS A 311 90.03 103.39 26.17
CA HIS A 311 90.29 103.86 24.80
C HIS A 311 89.56 105.16 24.43
N ALA A 312 88.43 105.50 25.08
CA ALA A 312 87.69 106.73 24.81
C ALA A 312 88.44 107.99 25.25
N SER A 313 89.04 107.98 26.45
CA SER A 313 89.72 109.15 27.01
C SER A 313 90.95 109.63 26.21
N ASP A 314 91.67 108.69 25.57
CA ASP A 314 92.82 109.00 24.69
C ASP A 314 92.36 109.48 23.29
N ALA A 315 91.07 109.33 22.94
CA ALA A 315 90.49 109.86 21.70
C ALA A 315 90.07 111.34 21.85
N GLU A 316 89.44 111.72 22.95
CA GLU A 316 88.95 113.10 23.17
C GLU A 316 90.09 114.14 23.08
N HIS A 317 91.27 113.81 23.62
CA HIS A 317 92.46 114.66 23.54
C HIS A 317 93.01 114.88 22.12
N ARG A 318 92.58 114.09 21.11
CA ARG A 318 92.99 114.24 19.71
C ARG A 318 91.99 115.04 18.87
N VAL A 319 90.73 115.17 19.30
CA VAL A 319 89.67 115.88 18.55
C VAL A 319 89.87 117.39 18.56
N VAL A 320 90.37 117.96 19.65
CA VAL A 320 90.53 119.42 19.82
C VAL A 320 91.52 120.00 18.80
N THR A 321 92.66 119.35 18.57
CA THR A 321 93.69 119.82 17.62
C THR A 321 93.30 119.65 16.16
N ALA A 322 92.45 118.65 15.85
CA ALA A 322 92.00 118.38 14.48
C ALA A 322 91.14 119.52 13.90
N LEU A 323 90.47 120.31 14.74
CA LEU A 323 89.65 121.44 14.30
C LEU A 323 90.48 122.60 13.71
N GLU A 324 91.75 122.77 14.07
CA GLU A 324 92.64 123.74 13.43
C GLU A 324 93.08 123.30 12.02
N GLN A 325 93.09 121.99 11.74
CA GLN A 325 93.47 121.45 10.43
C GLN A 325 92.35 121.58 9.39
N ALA A 326 91.09 121.74 9.83
CA ALA A 326 89.93 121.89 8.96
C ALA A 326 89.98 123.12 8.05
N GLU A 327 90.63 124.22 8.47
CA GLU A 327 90.84 125.39 7.60
C GLU A 327 91.86 125.14 6.48
N LYS A 328 92.79 124.20 6.67
CA LYS A 328 93.88 123.92 5.71
C LYS A 328 93.42 123.03 4.54
N VAL A 329 92.50 122.10 4.81
CA VAL A 329 91.84 121.25 3.80
C VAL A 329 91.07 122.10 2.77
N ARG A 330 90.61 123.30 3.16
CA ARG A 330 89.97 124.26 2.25
C ARG A 330 90.90 124.73 1.12
N THR A 331 92.21 124.84 1.36
CA THR A 331 93.17 125.23 0.31
C THR A 331 93.60 124.08 -0.60
N GLU A 332 93.71 122.86 -0.09
CA GLU A 332 94.13 121.69 -0.89
C GLU A 332 93.03 121.25 -1.89
N SER A 333 91.77 121.56 -1.57
CA SER A 333 90.61 121.33 -2.44
C SER A 333 90.66 122.09 -3.78
N ASP A 334 91.30 123.27 -3.83
CA ASP A 334 91.36 124.12 -5.02
C ASP A 334 92.38 123.65 -6.08
N ASP A 335 93.38 122.84 -5.71
CA ASP A 335 94.34 122.26 -6.67
C ASP A 335 93.82 120.93 -7.24
N TYR A 336 93.12 120.12 -6.44
CA TYR A 336 92.37 118.95 -6.92
C TYR A 336 91.44 119.34 -8.09
N VAL A 337 90.70 120.45 -7.98
CA VAL A 337 89.78 120.95 -9.01
C VAL A 337 90.49 121.41 -10.29
N LYS A 338 91.67 122.04 -10.20
CA LYS A 338 92.45 122.43 -11.39
C LYS A 338 92.92 121.20 -12.12
N GLU A 339 93.58 120.31 -11.38
CA GLU A 339 94.20 119.19 -12.04
C GLU A 339 93.12 118.24 -12.58
N VAL A 340 91.90 118.16 -12.00
CA VAL A 340 90.63 117.68 -12.60
C VAL A 340 90.32 118.18 -14.03
N ILE A 341 91.16 119.02 -14.62
CA ILE A 341 91.07 119.48 -16.01
C ILE A 341 92.38 119.25 -16.85
N ALA A 342 93.08 118.07 -16.78
CA ALA A 342 93.86 117.42 -17.92
C ALA A 342 93.62 115.97 -18.59
N THR A 343 93.01 114.87 -18.05
CA THR A 343 92.81 113.47 -18.61
C THR A 343 91.45 113.09 -19.24
N ALA A 344 90.29 113.38 -18.66
CA ALA A 344 88.99 112.92 -19.17
C ALA A 344 88.61 113.46 -20.56
N ARG A 345 88.93 114.70 -20.99
CA ARG A 345 88.85 115.01 -22.45
C ARG A 345 89.92 114.25 -23.28
N HIS A 346 91.02 113.76 -22.70
CA HIS A 346 91.96 112.89 -23.41
C HIS A 346 91.39 111.48 -23.60
N ASN A 347 90.62 110.98 -22.62
CA ASN A 347 89.73 109.83 -22.82
C ASN A 347 88.64 110.12 -23.88
N ALA A 348 88.08 111.34 -23.92
CA ALA A 348 87.11 111.72 -24.97
C ALA A 348 87.74 111.77 -26.37
N ASP A 349 88.94 112.35 -26.53
CA ASP A 349 89.69 112.36 -27.79
C ASP A 349 89.95 110.92 -28.31
N ARG A 350 90.24 109.97 -27.40
CA ARG A 350 90.45 108.55 -27.74
C ARG A 350 89.19 107.88 -28.30
N VAL A 351 88.03 108.09 -27.66
CA VAL A 351 86.74 107.53 -28.09
C VAL A 351 86.29 108.09 -29.45
N VAL A 352 86.62 109.34 -29.78
CA VAL A 352 86.31 109.95 -31.09
C VAL A 352 87.18 109.38 -32.23
N ALA A 353 88.39 108.89 -31.94
CA ALA A 353 89.24 108.24 -32.94
C ALA A 353 88.71 106.85 -33.31
N GLU A 354 88.47 105.99 -32.31
CA GLU A 354 87.97 104.62 -32.47
C GLU A 354 86.64 104.59 -33.25
N ALA A 355 85.76 105.58 -33.03
CA ALA A 355 84.49 105.74 -33.76
C ALA A 355 84.63 106.12 -35.25
N ARG A 356 85.77 106.66 -35.69
CA ARG A 356 86.02 107.02 -37.11
C ARG A 356 86.56 105.85 -37.91
N GLU A 357 87.46 105.06 -37.33
CA GLU A 357 88.08 103.91 -37.98
C GLU A 357 87.02 102.86 -38.40
N PHE A 358 86.02 102.62 -37.54
CA PHE A 358 84.86 101.77 -37.83
C PHE A 358 83.96 102.32 -38.96
N ALA A 359 83.85 103.64 -39.10
CA ALA A 359 83.10 104.27 -40.17
C ALA A 359 83.85 104.24 -41.52
N GLU A 360 85.18 104.37 -41.50
CA GLU A 360 86.00 104.33 -42.72
C GLU A 360 86.07 102.92 -43.33
N GLN A 361 86.10 101.85 -42.52
CA GLN A 361 85.92 100.48 -43.01
C GLN A 361 84.59 100.32 -43.77
N THR A 362 83.48 100.80 -43.18
CA THR A 362 82.14 100.73 -43.79
C THR A 362 82.03 101.50 -45.12
N VAL A 363 82.86 102.52 -45.34
CA VAL A 363 82.91 103.30 -46.60
C VAL A 363 83.94 102.77 -47.60
N GLY A 364 84.93 101.99 -47.15
CA GLY A 364 85.93 101.33 -48.00
C GLY A 364 85.32 100.23 -48.86
N ASP A 365 84.61 99.28 -48.24
CA ASP A 365 84.03 98.13 -48.92
C ASP A 365 83.02 98.55 -50.01
N ALA A 366 82.20 99.57 -49.73
CA ALA A 366 81.26 100.15 -50.68
C ALA A 366 81.92 100.82 -51.91
N LYS A 367 83.21 101.21 -51.82
CA LYS A 367 83.98 101.72 -52.97
C LYS A 367 84.65 100.61 -53.78
N ALA A 368 85.02 99.50 -53.14
CA ALA A 368 85.60 98.35 -53.83
C ALA A 368 84.64 97.77 -54.89
N GLU A 369 83.33 97.71 -54.59
CA GLU A 369 82.31 97.33 -55.56
C GLU A 369 82.10 98.37 -56.68
N ALA A 370 82.18 99.66 -56.35
CA ALA A 370 81.93 100.75 -57.30
C ALA A 370 83.06 100.90 -58.35
N GLU A 371 84.33 100.75 -57.97
CA GLU A 371 85.45 100.85 -58.92
C GLU A 371 85.55 99.61 -59.83
N GLN A 372 85.10 98.43 -59.37
CA GLN A 372 84.96 97.26 -60.24
C GLN A 372 83.92 97.48 -61.36
N GLN A 373 82.80 98.17 -61.07
CA GLN A 373 81.86 98.59 -62.11
C GLN A 373 82.47 99.63 -63.08
N ARG A 374 83.34 100.52 -62.59
CA ARG A 374 84.01 101.54 -63.42
C ARG A 374 85.11 100.97 -64.32
N ALA A 375 85.75 99.87 -63.90
CA ALA A 375 86.72 99.11 -64.69
C ALA A 375 86.09 98.42 -65.93
N ALA A 376 84.76 98.35 -66.02
CA ALA A 376 84.05 97.92 -67.23
C ALA A 376 83.79 99.08 -68.21
N ALA A 377 83.51 100.29 -67.71
CA ALA A 377 83.07 101.42 -68.53
C ALA A 377 84.22 102.22 -69.18
N GLN A 378 85.34 102.44 -68.48
CA GLN A 378 86.45 103.21 -69.07
C GLN A 378 87.40 102.35 -69.93
N ARG A 379 87.19 101.03 -69.91
CA ARG A 379 87.58 100.09 -70.97
C ARG A 379 86.59 100.08 -72.15
N GLN A 380 85.69 101.07 -72.27
CA GLN A 380 84.95 101.40 -73.48
C GLN A 380 85.29 102.84 -73.97
N LEU A 381 86.48 103.31 -73.60
CA LEU A 381 87.10 104.56 -74.03
C LEU A 381 88.64 104.41 -74.17
N GLU A 382 89.23 103.23 -74.34
CA GLU A 382 89.06 102.31 -75.49
C GLU A 382 88.90 103.05 -76.84
N ASP A 383 89.83 102.78 -77.75
CA ASP A 383 89.78 102.80 -79.22
C ASP A 383 89.28 104.05 -79.98
N LEU A 384 88.73 105.07 -79.32
CA LEU A 384 88.43 106.37 -79.93
C LEU A 384 89.63 107.32 -79.93
N THR A 385 90.38 107.43 -78.83
CA THR A 385 91.57 108.33 -78.80
C THR A 385 92.72 107.81 -79.67
N ARG A 386 92.76 106.49 -79.93
CA ARG A 386 93.64 105.87 -80.95
C ARG A 386 93.36 106.40 -82.37
N GLN A 387 92.19 106.98 -82.63
CA GLN A 387 91.87 107.65 -83.90
C GLN A 387 92.36 109.11 -83.98
N HIS A 388 92.89 109.67 -82.88
CA HIS A 388 93.55 110.98 -82.87
C HIS A 388 95.09 110.87 -82.83
N GLU A 389 95.61 109.64 -82.76
CA GLU A 389 97.03 109.27 -82.85
C GLU A 389 97.58 109.39 -84.30
N SER A 390 96.73 109.78 -85.26
CA SER A 390 96.97 109.73 -86.71
C SER A 390 96.82 111.07 -87.44
N ILE A 391 96.64 112.20 -86.74
CA ILE A 391 96.56 113.54 -87.34
C ILE A 391 97.77 114.38 -86.88
N ASN A 392 98.55 114.86 -87.86
CA ASN A 392 99.54 115.94 -87.74
C ASN A 392 100.81 115.69 -86.88
N THR A 393 101.30 114.44 -86.83
CA THR A 393 102.75 114.23 -87.11
C THR A 393 103.03 114.21 -88.62
N TYR A 394 101.97 114.14 -89.44
CA TYR A 394 102.02 114.21 -90.90
C TYR A 394 101.33 115.48 -91.40
N LEU A 395 102.06 116.59 -91.30
CA LEU A 395 102.63 117.29 -92.45
C LEU A 395 103.38 118.50 -91.87
N ASP A 396 104.67 118.39 -91.55
CA ASP A 396 105.80 118.48 -92.50
C ASP A 396 105.95 119.84 -93.20
N GLU A 397 104.88 120.65 -93.26
CA GLU A 397 104.82 121.85 -94.07
C GLU A 397 104.31 123.06 -93.27
N LEU A 398 105.02 124.18 -93.14
CA LEU A 398 106.42 124.56 -93.40
C LEU A 398 106.70 125.61 -92.29
N ARG A 399 107.92 125.89 -91.79
CA ARG A 399 109.05 126.45 -92.54
C ARG A 399 108.65 127.60 -93.50
N GLY A 400 107.52 128.29 -93.27
CA GLY A 400 107.03 129.30 -94.21
C GLY A 400 105.82 130.11 -93.74
N LEU A 401 106.10 131.37 -93.39
CA LEU A 401 105.21 132.54 -93.50
C LEU A 401 103.95 132.61 -92.60
N LEU A 402 103.46 133.85 -92.52
CA LEU A 402 102.10 134.35 -92.28
C LEU A 402 101.01 133.25 -92.21
N GLY A 403 100.12 133.19 -91.22
CA GLY A 403 99.51 134.29 -90.48
C GLY A 403 98.06 134.52 -90.97
N ASP A 404 97.20 135.01 -90.08
CA ASP A 404 95.76 135.30 -90.32
C ASP A 404 94.84 134.07 -90.51
N GLY A 405 93.51 134.25 -90.39
CA GLY A 405 92.49 133.22 -90.70
C GLY A 405 91.56 132.79 -89.55
N GLU A 406 90.27 133.11 -89.71
CA GLU A 406 89.16 132.90 -88.76
C GLU A 406 88.64 131.44 -88.60
N GLY A 407 87.98 131.15 -87.47
CA GLY A 407 86.52 130.92 -87.51
C GLY A 407 85.89 129.51 -87.35
N GLY A 408 85.15 129.32 -86.24
CA GLY A 408 83.92 128.48 -86.17
C GLY A 408 84.04 126.96 -85.92
N ALA A 409 82.96 126.20 -85.67
CA ALA A 409 81.59 126.56 -85.24
C ALA A 409 80.73 125.31 -84.81
N ALA A 410 79.73 125.52 -83.94
CA ALA A 410 78.54 124.64 -83.63
C ALA A 410 78.78 123.28 -82.90
N LYS A 411 77.89 122.63 -82.10
CA LYS A 411 76.56 122.80 -81.39
C LYS A 411 76.41 121.50 -80.51
N ALA A 412 75.56 121.23 -79.50
CA ALA A 412 74.62 121.82 -78.51
C ALA A 412 74.34 120.65 -77.47
N LYS A 413 73.38 120.45 -76.52
CA LYS A 413 72.22 121.06 -75.78
C LYS A 413 71.83 119.97 -74.73
N ALA A 414 71.30 120.06 -73.49
CA ALA A 414 70.94 121.07 -72.44
C ALA A 414 71.31 120.41 -71.06
N ALA A 415 70.65 120.42 -69.88
CA ALA A 415 69.45 121.00 -69.21
C ALA A 415 69.67 120.99 -67.65
N PRO A 416 68.87 121.67 -66.76
CA PRO A 416 69.48 122.24 -65.52
C PRO A 416 68.83 122.10 -64.10
N ALA A 417 69.62 122.59 -63.10
CA ALA A 417 69.41 122.95 -61.65
C ALA A 417 69.96 121.95 -60.58
N VAL A 418 70.26 122.26 -59.30
CA VAL A 418 69.98 123.43 -58.40
C VAL A 418 71.24 123.95 -57.57
N ALA A 419 71.26 123.90 -56.21
CA ALA A 419 72.22 124.53 -55.24
C ALA A 419 72.14 123.82 -53.82
N ILE A 420 72.78 124.16 -52.67
CA ILE A 420 73.49 125.34 -52.09
C ILE A 420 74.70 124.93 -51.16
N ALA A 421 75.13 125.71 -50.12
CA ALA A 421 76.44 125.54 -49.41
C ALA A 421 76.61 126.10 -47.94
N GLY A 422 77.79 125.84 -47.29
CA GLY A 422 78.28 126.30 -45.94
C GLY A 422 79.77 125.91 -45.60
N THR A 423 80.40 126.33 -44.47
CA THR A 423 81.91 126.38 -44.26
C THR A 423 82.56 125.91 -42.89
N PRO A 424 83.90 125.61 -42.77
CA PRO A 424 84.60 124.96 -41.61
C PRO A 424 85.80 125.72 -40.88
N ALA A 425 86.31 125.26 -39.70
CA ALA A 425 87.55 125.77 -38.98
C ALA A 425 88.19 124.89 -37.82
N GLN A 426 89.56 124.91 -37.68
CA GLN A 426 90.48 124.83 -36.45
C GLN A 426 90.65 123.57 -35.49
N ARG A 427 91.36 123.66 -34.30
CA ARG A 427 92.08 122.55 -33.51
C ARG A 427 92.10 122.63 -31.91
N ALA A 428 92.11 121.48 -31.14
CA ALA A 428 92.73 121.13 -29.77
C ALA A 428 92.04 121.15 -28.31
N ARG A 429 92.38 120.19 -27.35
CA ARG A 429 92.73 120.29 -25.82
C ARG A 429 91.91 119.68 -24.56
N ALA A 430 92.58 119.04 -23.53
CA ALA A 430 92.32 118.74 -22.02
C ALA A 430 91.81 117.32 -21.48
N ALA A 431 91.20 116.90 -20.29
CA ALA A 431 90.77 117.42 -18.93
C ALA A 431 90.46 116.34 -17.71
N ASN A 432 91.15 116.16 -16.52
CA ASN A 432 91.40 114.94 -15.59
C ASN A 432 90.27 114.52 -14.56
N LEU A 433 90.38 113.96 -13.31
CA LEU A 433 91.37 113.33 -12.31
C LEU A 433 90.52 112.51 -11.23
N MET A 434 90.92 111.98 -10.03
CA MET A 434 92.17 111.82 -9.24
C MET A 434 92.31 110.47 -8.44
N THR A 435 92.09 110.46 -7.10
CA THR A 435 92.52 109.47 -6.07
C THR A 435 91.48 109.26 -4.96
N ALA A 436 91.50 108.07 -4.32
CA ALA A 436 91.59 107.85 -2.87
C ALA A 436 91.75 106.33 -2.59
N GLU A 437 92.44 105.92 -1.52
CA GLU A 437 92.59 104.50 -1.14
C GLU A 437 91.64 104.08 0.00
N PHE A 438 91.19 102.82 -0.11
CA PHE A 438 90.66 101.84 0.85
C PHE A 438 90.60 102.17 2.37
N PRO A 439 89.65 101.57 3.14
CA PRO A 439 89.13 100.20 2.93
C PRO A 439 87.62 99.96 3.23
N GLN A 440 87.24 98.66 3.24
CA GLN A 440 86.47 97.96 4.30
C GLN A 440 85.15 97.25 3.90
N VAL A 441 84.88 96.15 4.62
CA VAL A 441 83.63 95.36 4.76
C VAL A 441 83.22 94.39 3.64
N GLU A 442 83.36 93.09 3.92
CA GLU A 442 82.47 92.03 3.41
C GLU A 442 81.30 91.83 4.40
N VAL A 443 80.18 91.26 3.94
CA VAL A 443 78.94 91.07 4.73
C VAL A 443 78.49 89.59 4.72
N GLU A 444 77.70 89.26 5.74
CA GLU A 444 77.16 87.97 6.20
C GLU A 444 76.38 87.13 5.16
N GLY A 445 76.16 85.84 5.52
CA GLY A 445 75.20 84.90 4.90
C GLY A 445 75.77 83.47 4.79
N GLU A 446 75.00 82.38 4.82
CA GLU A 446 73.57 82.17 5.15
C GLU A 446 73.30 80.64 5.24
N GLU A 447 72.33 80.18 6.07
CA GLU A 447 71.51 78.95 5.86
C GLU A 447 72.21 77.55 5.70
N SER A 448 71.56 76.34 5.66
CA SER A 448 70.20 75.81 5.94
C SER A 448 70.24 74.26 6.15
N GLU A 449 69.10 73.64 6.57
CA GLU A 449 68.65 72.24 6.28
C GLU A 449 69.50 71.01 6.76
N ASP A 450 68.98 69.78 6.89
CA ASP A 450 67.62 69.22 7.16
C ASP A 450 67.78 67.77 7.70
N SER A 451 66.78 67.24 8.41
CA SER A 451 66.54 65.79 8.47
C SER A 451 65.11 65.44 8.91
N ALA A 452 64.42 64.60 8.14
CA ALA A 452 63.08 64.10 8.45
C ALA A 452 62.98 62.56 8.32
N SER A 453 62.12 61.93 9.14
CA SER A 453 61.85 60.48 9.13
C SER A 453 60.37 60.21 9.47
N SER A 454 59.73 59.23 8.81
CA SER A 454 58.26 59.18 8.69
C SER A 454 57.57 57.83 8.96
N LYS A 455 56.63 57.88 9.91
CA LYS A 455 55.33 57.16 10.07
C LYS A 455 54.99 55.92 9.21
N SER A 456 54.60 54.83 9.89
CA SER A 456 53.35 54.03 9.73
C SER A 456 53.32 52.90 10.78
N SER A 457 52.26 52.51 11.53
CA SER A 457 50.82 52.23 11.25
C SER A 457 50.59 51.00 10.34
N ASP A 458 49.65 50.06 10.55
CA ASP A 458 48.50 50.03 11.47
C ASP A 458 47.91 48.60 11.70
N SER A 459 46.98 48.48 12.67
CA SER A 459 45.73 47.68 12.67
C SER A 459 45.64 46.13 12.59
N SER A 460 45.03 45.59 13.65
CA SER A 460 43.99 44.51 13.67
C SER A 460 44.35 43.01 13.61
N ALA A 461 43.84 42.29 14.63
CA ALA A 461 43.40 40.89 14.61
C ALA A 461 42.18 40.76 15.54
N SER A 462 41.28 39.79 15.33
CA SER A 462 39.94 39.80 15.93
C SER A 462 39.58 38.54 16.73
N ALA A 463 38.63 38.72 17.66
CA ALA A 463 37.77 37.73 18.32
C ALA A 463 38.42 36.62 19.17
N LYS A 464 37.93 36.53 20.42
CA LYS A 464 37.63 35.22 21.00
C LYS A 464 36.47 35.27 22.01
N ALA A 465 35.31 34.85 21.54
CA ALA A 465 34.40 33.97 22.26
C ALA A 465 34.36 32.67 21.45
#